data_AF-A0A178UDE5-F1
#
_entry.id   AF-A0A178UDE5-F1
#
_cell.length_a   1.000
_cell.length_b   1.000
_cell.length_c   1.000
_cell.angle_alpha   90.00
_cell.angle_beta   90.00
_cell.angle_gamma   90.00
#
_symmetry.space_group_name_H-M   'P 1'
#
loop_
_entity.id
_entity.type
_entity.pdbx_description
1 polymer ?
#
loop_
_entity_poly.entity_id
_entity_poly.type
_entity_poly.pdbx_seq_one_letter_code
_entity_poly.pdbx_strand_id
1 'polypeptide(L)'
;MGSNQLLRPRKVPKLFVFGDSYADTGNTKRDTEAWAIPYGITFPGKPSGRYCDGLIATDFLEKVLGAESPYLYRTHGRDKGLKRGMNFAFGGSKMLDSSPNSPFPNITAQVNFLVDLVLAGRVYGDITPSDVSLISYAGGDYIYYID
;
A
#
# COMPACT_ATOMS: atom_id res chain seq x y z
N MET A 1 -19.25 34.02 -9.32
CA MET A 1 -18.08 33.42 -8.65
C MET A 1 -18.39 31.94 -8.45
N GLY A 2 -17.96 31.09 -9.40
CA GLY A 2 -18.19 29.65 -9.34
C GLY A 2 -17.20 29.01 -8.37
N SER A 3 -17.72 28.31 -7.37
CA SER A 3 -16.93 27.57 -6.41
C SER A 3 -16.22 26.40 -7.12
N ASN A 4 -14.91 26.54 -7.32
CA ASN A 4 -13.99 25.45 -7.63
C ASN A 4 -13.81 24.55 -6.39
N GLN A 5 -14.91 23.99 -5.86
CA GLN A 5 -14.82 22.84 -5.00
C GLN A 5 -14.78 21.63 -5.93
N LEU A 6 -13.56 21.12 -6.17
CA LEU A 6 -13.37 19.73 -6.58
C LEU A 6 -14.37 18.87 -5.80
N LEU A 7 -15.25 18.17 -6.53
CA LEU A 7 -16.36 17.40 -5.99
C LEU A 7 -15.91 16.65 -4.73
N ARG A 8 -16.28 17.14 -3.53
CA ARG A 8 -15.98 16.41 -2.31
C ARG A 8 -16.83 15.15 -2.37
N PRO A 9 -16.23 13.95 -2.42
CA PRO A 9 -17.02 12.74 -2.47
C PRO A 9 -17.86 12.68 -1.19
N ARG A 10 -19.14 12.31 -1.34
CA ARG A 10 -20.11 12.25 -0.23
C ARG A 10 -19.68 11.27 0.88
N LYS A 11 -18.69 10.42 0.59
CA LYS A 11 -18.01 9.47 1.45
C LYS A 11 -16.51 9.54 1.17
N VAL A 12 -15.68 9.50 2.21
CA VAL A 12 -14.22 9.42 2.06
C VAL A 12 -13.86 8.11 1.34
N PRO A 13 -13.10 8.15 0.24
CA PRO A 13 -12.76 6.94 -0.51
C PRO A 13 -11.77 6.08 0.27
N LYS A 14 -11.92 4.75 0.18
CA LYS A 14 -10.90 3.81 0.64
C LYS A 14 -9.78 3.78 -0.39
N LEU A 15 -8.54 3.94 0.08
CA LEU A 15 -7.33 3.81 -0.75
C LEU A 15 -6.72 2.42 -0.59
N PHE A 16 -6.79 1.61 -1.63
CA PHE A 16 -6.10 0.32 -1.72
C PHE A 16 -4.74 0.51 -2.39
N VAL A 17 -3.70 -0.11 -1.85
CA VAL A 17 -2.33 0.10 -2.35
C VAL A 17 -1.68 -1.24 -2.61
N PHE A 18 -1.09 -1.38 -3.78
CA PHE A 18 -0.33 -2.55 -4.23
C PHE A 18 1.00 -2.05 -4.77
N GLY A 19 2.04 -2.86 -4.67
CA GLY A 19 3.33 -2.51 -5.25
C GLY A 19 4.54 -3.02 -4.51
N ASP A 20 5.63 -2.28 -4.70
CA ASP A 20 6.94 -2.56 -4.15
C ASP A 20 7.33 -1.55 -3.04
N SER A 21 8.64 -1.35 -2.85
CA SER A 21 9.21 -0.42 -1.87
C SER A 21 8.73 1.02 -2.01
N TYR A 22 8.29 1.45 -3.19
CA TYR A 22 7.81 2.81 -3.45
C TYR A 22 6.42 3.08 -2.88
N ALA A 23 5.70 2.03 -2.49
CA ALA A 23 4.38 2.10 -1.90
C ALA A 23 4.28 1.41 -0.53
N ASP A 24 5.28 0.63 -0.12
CA ASP A 24 5.31 -0.03 1.19
C ASP A 24 5.43 1.00 2.33
N THR A 25 4.54 0.85 3.30
CA THR A 25 4.47 1.70 4.49
C THR A 25 4.74 0.94 5.80
N GLY A 26 5.14 -0.33 5.71
CA GLY A 26 5.50 -1.15 6.87
C GLY A 26 5.06 -2.62 6.81
N ASN A 27 4.67 -3.15 5.65
CA ASN A 27 4.38 -4.57 5.49
C ASN A 27 5.65 -5.42 5.53
N THR A 28 6.76 -4.91 5.00
CA THR A 28 8.05 -5.60 5.06
C THR A 28 8.52 -5.79 6.52
N LYS A 29 9.18 -6.93 6.79
CA LYS A 29 9.66 -7.31 8.12
C LYS A 29 10.70 -6.31 8.66
N ARG A 30 10.90 -6.33 9.99
CA ARG A 30 11.72 -5.37 10.74
C ARG A 30 13.23 -5.53 10.59
N ASP A 31 13.66 -6.62 9.96
CA ASP A 31 15.06 -6.95 9.70
C ASP A 31 15.58 -6.34 8.38
N THR A 32 14.78 -5.52 7.69
CA THR A 32 15.21 -4.80 6.48
C THR A 32 15.67 -3.37 6.78
N GLU A 33 16.40 -2.78 5.83
CA GLU A 33 16.90 -1.40 5.92
C GLU A 33 15.79 -0.36 6.14
N ALA A 34 14.57 -0.61 5.65
CA ALA A 34 13.42 0.29 5.81
C ALA A 34 13.00 0.52 7.29
N TRP A 35 13.51 -0.29 8.21
CA TRP A 35 13.32 -0.16 9.66
C TRP A 35 14.55 0.40 10.38
N ALA A 36 15.54 0.92 9.64
CA ALA A 36 16.72 1.60 10.13
C ALA A 36 16.83 3.04 9.59
N ILE A 37 17.63 3.87 10.25
CA ILE A 37 18.01 5.21 9.75
C ILE A 37 18.85 5.02 8.47
N PRO A 38 18.64 5.84 7.41
CA PRO A 38 17.94 7.13 7.37
C PRO A 38 16.46 7.05 6.98
N TYR A 39 15.83 5.88 6.97
CA TYR A 39 14.44 5.79 6.56
C TYR A 39 13.48 6.35 7.63
N GLY A 40 12.55 7.18 7.16
CA GLY A 40 11.52 7.85 7.95
C GLY A 40 11.96 8.96 8.91
N ILE A 41 13.20 9.48 8.85
CA ILE A 41 13.66 10.54 9.77
C ILE A 41 12.96 11.88 9.51
N THR A 42 12.64 12.20 8.27
CA THR A 42 11.87 13.40 7.91
C THR A 42 10.38 13.18 8.16
N PHE A 43 9.85 12.03 7.75
CA PHE A 43 8.49 11.59 8.07
C PHE A 43 8.43 10.06 8.10
N PRO A 44 7.91 9.42 9.16
CA PRO A 44 7.15 10.01 10.27
C PRO A 44 8.00 10.44 11.49
N GLY A 45 9.30 10.68 11.33
CA GLY A 45 10.23 11.03 12.41
C GLY A 45 10.92 9.83 13.05
N LYS A 46 10.74 8.62 12.49
CA LYS A 46 11.35 7.36 12.89
C LYS A 46 11.20 6.31 11.80
N PRO A 47 12.03 5.26 11.77
CA PRO A 47 11.83 4.15 10.87
C PRO A 47 10.45 3.50 11.06
N SER A 48 9.75 3.28 9.95
CA SER A 48 8.40 2.71 9.93
C SER A 48 8.24 1.57 8.91
N GLY A 49 9.31 1.13 8.28
CA GLY A 49 9.26 0.15 7.17
C GLY A 49 8.95 0.78 5.81
N ARG A 50 9.14 2.11 5.67
CA ARG A 50 9.08 2.84 4.40
C ARG A 50 10.48 2.90 3.80
N TYR A 51 10.61 2.70 2.49
CA TYR A 51 11.87 2.88 1.77
C TYR A 51 12.07 4.34 1.33
N CYS A 52 11.68 5.30 2.19
CA CYS A 52 11.87 6.72 1.99
C CYS A 52 12.17 7.40 3.33
N ASP A 53 12.93 8.50 3.31
CA ASP A 53 13.09 9.37 4.49
C ASP A 53 11.82 10.20 4.78
N GLY A 54 10.97 10.39 3.78
CA GLY A 54 9.78 11.24 3.84
C GLY A 54 8.53 10.58 3.29
N LEU A 55 7.73 11.39 2.60
CA LEU A 55 6.46 10.97 2.00
C LEU A 55 6.70 10.13 0.74
N ILE A 56 5.86 9.13 0.53
CA ILE A 56 5.78 8.33 -0.70
C ILE A 56 4.46 8.61 -1.43
N ALA A 57 4.29 8.01 -2.62
CA ALA A 57 3.11 8.22 -3.47
C ALA A 57 1.78 7.94 -2.75
N THR A 58 1.76 6.97 -1.84
CA THR A 58 0.61 6.67 -0.98
C THR A 58 0.18 7.89 -0.15
N ASP A 59 1.11 8.59 0.50
CA ASP A 59 0.76 9.74 1.36
C ASP A 59 0.27 10.94 0.54
N PHE A 60 0.77 11.09 -0.69
CA PHE A 60 0.27 12.12 -1.61
C PHE A 60 -1.20 11.85 -1.97
N LEU A 61 -1.54 10.61 -2.32
CA LEU A 61 -2.92 10.24 -2.64
C LEU A 61 -3.85 10.34 -1.42
N GLU A 62 -3.39 9.96 -0.23
CA GLU A 62 -4.14 10.19 1.02
C GLU A 62 -4.55 11.67 1.15
N LYS A 63 -3.60 12.59 0.97
CA LYS A 63 -3.85 14.03 1.07
C LYS A 63 -4.78 14.57 -0.02
N VAL A 64 -4.58 14.14 -1.26
CA VAL A 64 -5.40 14.62 -2.41
C VAL A 64 -6.83 14.08 -2.33
N LEU A 65 -7.00 12.82 -1.94
CA LEU A 65 -8.31 12.19 -1.84
C LEU A 65 -9.04 12.54 -0.54
N GLY A 66 -8.34 13.14 0.44
CA GLY A 66 -8.84 13.28 1.80
C GLY A 66 -9.07 11.92 2.48
N ALA A 67 -8.36 10.90 2.03
CA ALA A 67 -8.42 9.54 2.57
C ALA A 67 -7.53 9.42 3.81
N GLU A 68 -7.95 8.58 4.75
CA GLU A 68 -7.11 8.21 5.88
C GLU A 68 -6.09 7.13 5.48
N SER A 69 -4.95 7.07 6.19
CA SER A 69 -3.90 6.12 5.85
C SER A 69 -4.38 4.67 5.84
N PRO A 70 -4.08 3.89 4.78
CA PRO A 70 -4.50 2.51 4.66
C PRO A 70 -4.01 1.64 5.82
N TYR A 71 -4.78 0.62 6.17
CA TYR A 71 -4.31 -0.44 7.05
C TYR A 71 -3.13 -1.19 6.42
N LEU A 72 -2.16 -1.63 7.21
CA LEU A 72 -1.14 -2.56 6.73
C LEU A 72 -1.74 -3.95 6.63
N TYR A 73 -1.62 -4.62 5.47
CA TYR A 73 -2.03 -6.01 5.32
C TYR A 73 -1.42 -6.91 6.40
N ARG A 74 -0.19 -6.67 6.82
CA ARG A 74 0.46 -7.48 7.85
C ARG A 74 -0.16 -7.35 9.25
N THR A 75 -0.87 -6.25 9.56
CA THR A 75 -1.32 -5.93 10.92
C THR A 75 -2.79 -5.50 11.03
N HIS A 76 -3.60 -5.64 9.98
CA HIS A 76 -4.99 -5.14 9.93
C HIS A 76 -5.99 -5.84 10.86
N GLY A 77 -5.60 -6.90 11.57
CA GLY A 77 -6.49 -7.63 12.48
C GLY A 77 -7.60 -8.41 11.76
N ARG A 78 -8.70 -8.72 12.48
CA ARG A 78 -9.87 -9.49 11.96
C ARG A 78 -11.16 -8.67 11.98
N ASP A 79 -11.08 -7.38 11.65
CA ASP A 79 -12.26 -6.51 11.62
C ASP A 79 -12.94 -6.54 10.24
N LYS A 80 -14.21 -6.95 10.22
CA LYS A 80 -15.04 -6.98 9.00
C LYS A 80 -15.52 -5.59 8.57
N GLY A 81 -15.45 -4.61 9.46
CA GLY A 81 -16.01 -3.27 9.29
C GLY A 81 -14.99 -2.19 8.93
N LEU A 82 -13.82 -2.56 8.37
CA LEU A 82 -12.76 -1.61 8.03
C LEU A 82 -13.28 -0.40 7.24
N LYS A 83 -12.97 0.80 7.75
CA LYS A 83 -13.47 2.08 7.21
C LYS A 83 -12.53 2.75 6.21
N ARG A 84 -11.29 2.28 6.14
CA ARG A 84 -10.19 2.80 5.32
C ARG A 84 -9.65 1.67 4.48
N GLY A 85 -9.03 1.99 3.35
CA GLY A 85 -8.44 0.95 2.50
C GLY A 85 -7.24 0.26 3.15
N MET A 86 -6.56 -0.57 2.38
CA MET A 86 -5.44 -1.38 2.88
C MET A 86 -4.27 -1.33 1.91
N ASN A 87 -3.07 -1.29 2.47
CA ASN A 87 -1.81 -1.39 1.77
C ASN A 87 -1.32 -2.83 1.80
N PHE A 88 -1.16 -3.40 0.61
CA PHE A 88 -0.65 -4.73 0.31
C PHE A 88 0.74 -4.71 -0.32
N ALA A 89 1.35 -3.54 -0.53
CA ALA A 89 2.68 -3.40 -1.10
C ALA A 89 3.75 -3.96 -0.16
N PHE A 90 4.79 -4.58 -0.70
CA PHE A 90 5.96 -5.07 0.04
C PHE A 90 7.25 -4.63 -0.66
N GLY A 91 8.22 -4.13 0.11
CA GLY A 91 9.58 -3.92 -0.38
C GLY A 91 10.16 -5.19 -1.01
N GLY A 92 10.66 -5.09 -2.23
CA GLY A 92 11.20 -6.24 -2.98
C GLY A 92 10.17 -7.04 -3.78
N SER A 93 8.89 -6.65 -3.76
CA SER A 93 7.88 -7.21 -4.67
C SER A 93 8.20 -6.96 -6.14
N LYS A 94 7.76 -7.90 -6.98
CA LYS A 94 7.99 -7.88 -8.42
C LYS A 94 6.70 -8.18 -9.20
N MET A 95 6.71 -7.94 -10.51
CA MET A 95 5.60 -8.33 -11.38
C MET A 95 5.66 -9.81 -11.71
N LEU A 96 6.85 -10.32 -12.04
CA LEU A 96 7.04 -11.72 -12.36
C LEU A 96 7.16 -12.57 -11.11
N ASP A 97 6.81 -13.84 -11.26
CA ASP A 97 7.05 -14.84 -10.23
C ASP A 97 8.54 -15.18 -10.20
N SER A 98 9.33 -14.31 -9.57
CA SER A 98 10.77 -14.46 -9.54
C SER A 98 11.14 -15.49 -8.47
N SER A 99 11.18 -16.76 -8.87
CA SER A 99 11.57 -17.91 -8.04
C SER A 99 10.52 -18.37 -7.01
N PRO A 100 10.30 -19.70 -6.88
CA PRO A 100 9.48 -20.31 -5.81
C PRO A 100 9.90 -19.92 -4.38
N ASN A 101 11.08 -19.32 -4.22
CA ASN A 101 11.68 -18.95 -2.94
C ASN A 101 11.70 -17.44 -2.68
N SER A 102 11.05 -16.60 -3.50
CA SER A 102 10.94 -15.17 -3.18
C SER A 102 10.23 -14.98 -1.83
N PRO A 103 10.83 -14.28 -0.87
CA PRO A 103 10.20 -14.02 0.42
C PRO A 103 9.09 -12.95 0.33
N PHE A 104 8.93 -12.30 -0.83
CA PHE A 104 8.00 -11.20 -1.04
C PHE A 104 6.91 -11.59 -2.06
N PRO A 105 5.64 -11.24 -1.80
CA PRO A 105 4.54 -11.53 -2.72
C PRO A 105 4.68 -10.70 -4.00
N ASN A 106 4.52 -11.32 -5.17
CA ASN A 106 4.38 -10.59 -6.43
C ASN A 106 3.04 -9.82 -6.48
N ILE A 107 2.86 -8.96 -7.49
CA ILE A 107 1.65 -8.13 -7.61
C ILE A 107 0.36 -8.98 -7.68
N THR A 108 0.39 -10.12 -8.38
CA THR A 108 -0.76 -11.05 -8.44
C THR A 108 -1.14 -11.57 -7.05
N ALA A 109 -0.17 -11.97 -6.23
CA ALA A 109 -0.41 -12.42 -4.87
C ALA A 109 -1.01 -11.31 -4.00
N GLN A 110 -0.53 -10.06 -4.14
CA GLN A 110 -1.08 -8.92 -3.40
C GLN A 110 -2.54 -8.64 -3.76
N VAL A 111 -2.90 -8.71 -5.05
CA VAL A 111 -4.30 -8.59 -5.50
C VAL A 111 -5.15 -9.73 -4.92
N ASN A 112 -4.64 -10.96 -4.96
CA ASN A 112 -5.33 -12.11 -4.40
C ASN A 112 -5.55 -11.98 -2.89
N PHE A 113 -4.63 -11.35 -2.14
CA PHE A 113 -4.88 -11.07 -0.72
C PHE A 113 -6.12 -10.22 -0.48
N LEU A 114 -6.36 -9.17 -1.28
CA LEU A 114 -7.57 -8.38 -1.17
C LEU A 114 -8.80 -9.22 -1.55
N VAL A 115 -8.73 -9.92 -2.69
CA VAL A 115 -9.83 -10.76 -3.20
C VAL A 115 -10.23 -11.80 -2.15
N ASP A 116 -9.28 -12.54 -1.60
CA ASP A 116 -9.53 -13.57 -0.59
C ASP A 116 -10.14 -12.99 0.68
N LEU A 117 -9.65 -11.85 1.16
CA LEU A 117 -10.19 -11.21 2.35
C LEU A 117 -11.64 -10.73 2.13
N VAL A 118 -11.94 -10.17 0.95
CA VAL A 118 -13.29 -9.69 0.59
C VAL A 118 -14.25 -10.87 0.38
N LEU A 119 -13.88 -11.86 -0.43
CA LEU A 119 -14.71 -13.03 -0.71
C LEU A 119 -14.97 -13.88 0.53
N ALA A 120 -14.01 -13.96 1.45
CA ALA A 120 -14.21 -14.63 2.74
C ALA A 120 -15.03 -13.78 3.74
N GLY A 121 -15.47 -12.57 3.38
CA GLY A 121 -16.19 -11.66 4.26
C GLY A 121 -15.39 -11.32 5.54
N ARG A 122 -14.06 -11.25 5.43
CA ARG A 122 -13.15 -10.96 6.56
C ARG A 122 -12.91 -9.46 6.74
N VAL A 123 -13.08 -8.69 5.66
CA VAL A 123 -12.92 -7.23 5.61
C VAL A 123 -14.01 -6.66 4.70
N TYR A 124 -14.27 -5.36 4.85
CA TYR A 124 -15.17 -4.54 4.03
C TYR A 124 -16.57 -5.13 3.80
N GLY A 125 -17.57 -4.55 4.46
CA GLY A 125 -18.97 -4.76 4.06
C GLY A 125 -19.34 -4.08 2.73
N ASP A 126 -18.51 -3.15 2.27
CA ASP A 126 -18.72 -2.40 1.03
C ASP A 126 -17.40 -1.93 0.39
N ILE A 127 -17.25 -2.19 -0.91
CA ILE A 127 -16.29 -1.51 -1.79
C ILE A 127 -17.13 -0.80 -2.85
N THR A 128 -16.83 0.46 -3.11
CA THR A 128 -17.65 1.35 -3.94
C THR A 128 -16.88 1.83 -5.18
N PRO A 129 -17.56 2.25 -6.27
CA PRO A 129 -16.89 2.81 -7.45
C PRO A 129 -16.07 4.08 -7.19
N SER A 130 -16.26 4.74 -6.05
CA SER A 130 -15.46 5.89 -5.62
C SER A 130 -14.19 5.51 -4.85
N ASP A 131 -14.04 4.25 -4.42
CA ASP A 131 -12.81 3.78 -3.80
C ASP A 131 -11.69 3.72 -4.86
N VAL A 132 -10.44 3.94 -4.44
CA VAL A 132 -9.30 4.14 -5.34
C VAL A 132 -8.24 3.08 -5.08
N SER A 133 -7.60 2.59 -6.14
CA SER A 133 -6.44 1.71 -6.05
C SER A 133 -5.20 2.40 -6.62
N LEU A 134 -4.09 2.35 -5.87
CA LEU A 134 -2.75 2.67 -6.33
C LEU A 134 -2.00 1.36 -6.61
N ILE A 135 -1.40 1.25 -7.80
CA ILE A 135 -0.44 0.21 -8.13
C ILE A 135 0.89 0.91 -8.41
N SER A 136 1.90 0.64 -7.59
CA SER A 136 3.24 1.19 -7.74
C SER A 136 4.23 0.09 -8.10
N TYR A 137 5.04 0.32 -9.12
CA TYR A 137 6.09 -0.61 -9.53
C TYR A 137 7.23 0.15 -10.19
N ALA A 138 8.43 -0.06 -9.68
CA ALA A 138 9.64 0.67 -10.05
C ALA A 138 10.70 -0.21 -10.72
N GLY A 139 10.28 -1.29 -11.39
CA GLY A 139 11.19 -2.10 -12.21
C GLY A 139 11.95 -3.18 -11.44
N GLY A 140 11.38 -3.68 -10.33
CA GLY A 140 11.98 -4.75 -9.53
C GLY A 140 12.31 -6.03 -10.32
N ASP A 141 11.69 -6.28 -11.46
CA ASP A 141 12.08 -7.39 -12.35
C ASP A 141 13.37 -7.06 -13.13
N TYR A 142 13.52 -5.84 -13.63
CA TYR A 142 14.67 -5.45 -14.43
C TYR A 142 15.99 -5.50 -13.66
N ILE A 143 15.96 -5.23 -12.35
CA ILE A 143 17.14 -5.35 -11.49
C ILE A 143 17.67 -6.80 -11.42
N TYR A 144 16.80 -7.81 -11.58
CA TYR A 144 17.18 -9.22 -11.42
C TYR A 144 17.37 -9.97 -12.74
N TYR A 145 16.88 -9.43 -13.86
CA TYR A 145 17.01 -10.05 -15.18
C TYR A 145 18.12 -9.43 -16.04
N ILE A 146 18.77 -8.35 -15.61
CA ILE A 146 19.82 -7.64 -16.37
C ILE A 146 21.24 -7.87 -15.81
N ASP A 147 21.41 -8.68 -14.76
CA ASP A 147 22.73 -9.12 -14.27
C ASP A 147 23.15 -10.49 -14.84
#